data_AF-A0A1C2ACV8-F1
#
_entry.id   AF-A0A1C2ACV8-F1
#
_cell.length_a   1.000
_cell.length_b   1.000
_cell.length_c   1.000
_cell.angle_alpha   90.00
_cell.angle_beta   90.00
_cell.angle_gamma   90.00
#
_symmetry.space_group_name_H-M   'P 1'
#
loop_
_entity.id
_entity.type
_entity.pdbx_description
1 polymer ?
#
loop_
_entity_poly.entity_id
_entity_poly.type
_entity_poly.pdbx_seq_one_letter_code
_entity_poly.pdbx_strand_id
1 'polypeptide(L)'
;VLDGVDKKAYLSALSQSKHLVITCDSSSMISEAALTGKPIYIATIPPKKSDKRFKNFRKLFQEMKIVRELGEKLENWNYEKLDETNRVANIIKDKIQL
;
A
#
# COMPACT_ATOMS: atom_id res chain seq x y z
N VAL A 1 -15.87 3.81 19.48
CA VAL A 1 -14.46 3.34 19.37
C VAL A 1 -14.52 1.83 19.34
N LEU A 2 -13.78 1.16 18.45
CA LEU A 2 -13.71 -0.30 18.45
C LEU A 2 -12.69 -0.72 19.52
N ASP A 3 -13.12 -1.47 20.53
CA ASP A 3 -12.25 -1.91 21.64
C ASP A 3 -11.40 -3.16 21.27
N GLY A 4 -10.96 -3.24 20.01
CA GLY A 4 -10.17 -4.35 19.47
C GLY A 4 -9.92 -4.26 17.96
N VAL A 5 -9.06 -5.13 17.43
CA VAL A 5 -8.78 -5.22 15.98
C VAL A 5 -9.85 -6.06 15.29
N ASP A 6 -10.85 -5.39 14.70
CA ASP A 6 -11.82 -6.04 13.82
C ASP A 6 -11.34 -6.03 12.37
N LYS A 7 -10.90 -7.20 11.89
CA LYS A 7 -10.44 -7.40 10.51
C LYS A 7 -11.53 -7.08 9.48
N LYS A 8 -12.79 -7.37 9.78
CA LYS A 8 -13.91 -7.09 8.86
C LYS A 8 -14.12 -5.59 8.73
N ALA A 9 -14.09 -4.86 9.85
CA ALA A 9 -14.18 -3.41 9.85
C ALA A 9 -13.02 -2.78 9.07
N TYR A 10 -11.79 -3.26 9.27
CA TYR A 10 -10.61 -2.81 8.52
C TYR A 10 -10.75 -3.03 7.01
N LEU A 11 -11.07 -4.25 6.58
CA LEU A 11 -11.25 -4.58 5.17
C LEU A 11 -12.42 -3.83 4.54
N SER A 12 -13.50 -3.62 5.30
CA SER A 12 -14.64 -2.80 4.86
C SER A 12 -14.21 -1.34 4.66
N ALA A 13 -13.48 -0.75 5.60
CA ALA A 13 -12.98 0.61 5.46
C ALA A 13 -12.06 0.75 4.23
N LEU A 14 -11.16 -0.23 4.01
CA LEU A 14 -10.28 -0.27 2.84
C LEU A 14 -11.08 -0.40 1.53
N SER A 15 -12.12 -1.23 1.52
CA SER A 15 -13.04 -1.43 0.38
C SER A 15 -13.90 -0.22 0.07
N GLN A 16 -14.31 0.57 1.07
CA GLN A 16 -15.17 1.75 0.88
C GLN A 16 -14.41 3.06 0.68
N SER A 17 -13.14 3.13 1.08
CA SER A 17 -12.31 4.33 0.94
C SER A 17 -12.19 4.79 -0.52
N LYS A 18 -12.21 6.10 -0.76
CA LYS A 18 -11.95 6.69 -2.10
C LYS A 18 -10.47 7.06 -2.29
N HIS A 19 -9.83 7.50 -1.21
CA HIS A 19 -8.42 7.84 -1.14
C HIS A 19 -7.87 7.29 0.16
N LEU A 20 -6.62 6.87 0.14
CA LEU A 20 -5.92 6.30 1.29
C LEU A 20 -4.75 7.22 1.64
N VAL A 21 -4.58 7.52 2.93
CA VAL A 21 -3.41 8.25 3.44
C VAL A 21 -2.69 7.34 4.42
N ILE A 22 -1.41 7.06 4.17
CA ILE A 22 -0.64 6.05 4.91
C ILE A 22 0.71 6.66 5.31
N THR A 23 1.18 6.38 6.53
CA THR A 23 2.47 6.88 7.00
C THR A 23 3.63 6.21 6.27
N CYS A 24 4.71 6.97 6.07
CA CYS A 24 5.85 6.59 5.24
C CYS A 24 6.66 5.36 5.69
N ASP A 25 6.42 4.87 6.91
CA ASP A 25 7.05 3.72 7.54
C ASP A 25 6.16 2.46 7.57
N SER A 26 4.89 2.57 7.22
CA SER A 26 3.92 1.45 7.22
C SER A 26 3.97 0.65 5.91
N SER A 27 5.13 0.05 5.59
CA SER A 27 5.34 -0.64 4.30
C SER A 27 4.32 -1.74 4.02
N SER A 28 3.94 -2.52 5.04
CA SER A 28 2.92 -3.58 4.88
C SER A 28 1.56 -2.99 4.50
N MET A 29 1.16 -1.89 5.16
CA MET A 29 -0.11 -1.23 4.86
C MET A 29 -0.12 -0.60 3.47
N ILE A 30 1.01 -0.05 3.00
CA ILE A 30 1.14 0.45 1.62
C ILE A 30 0.97 -0.69 0.62
N SER A 31 1.58 -1.85 0.85
CA SER A 31 1.41 -3.04 0.01
C SER A 31 -0.03 -3.56 0.01
N GLU A 32 -0.68 -3.64 1.17
CA GLU A 32 -2.08 -4.05 1.29
C GLU A 32 -3.02 -3.07 0.57
N ALA A 33 -2.79 -1.77 0.71
CA ALA A 33 -3.56 -0.74 0.02
C ALA A 33 -3.38 -0.81 -1.50
N ALA A 34 -2.20 -1.18 -2.00
CA ALA A 34 -1.92 -1.31 -3.43
C ALA A 34 -2.75 -2.42 -4.11
N LEU A 35 -3.34 -3.35 -3.36
CA LEU A 35 -4.31 -4.33 -3.89
C LEU A 35 -5.64 -3.68 -4.28
N THR A 36 -5.94 -2.49 -3.74
CA THR A 36 -7.23 -1.83 -3.98
C THR A 36 -7.29 -1.18 -5.36
N GLY A 37 -6.15 -0.79 -5.94
CA GLY A 37 -6.07 -0.01 -7.17
C GLY A 37 -6.51 1.46 -7.00
N LYS A 38 -6.67 1.93 -5.76
CA LYS A 38 -7.18 3.26 -5.43
C LYS A 38 -6.06 4.24 -5.11
N PRO A 39 -6.28 5.57 -5.24
CA PRO A 39 -5.33 6.60 -4.84
C PRO A 39 -4.71 6.39 -3.45
N ILE A 40 -3.39 6.36 -3.37
CA ILE A 40 -2.64 6.28 -2.11
C ILE A 40 -1.72 7.48 -1.99
N TYR A 41 -1.86 8.21 -0.88
CA TYR A 41 -0.98 9.29 -0.48
C TYR A 41 -0.10 8.85 0.69
N ILE A 42 1.17 9.23 0.62
CA ILE A 42 2.14 9.00 1.69
C ILE A 42 2.22 10.23 2.57
N ALA A 43 1.90 10.06 3.85
CA ALA A 43 2.23 11.02 4.89
C ALA A 43 3.69 10.83 5.32
N THR A 44 4.58 11.68 4.79
CA THR A 44 6.00 11.65 5.14
C THR A 44 6.27 12.42 6.43
N ILE A 45 6.88 11.75 7.40
CA ILE A 45 7.27 12.31 8.70
C ILE A 45 8.80 12.35 8.77
N PRO A 46 9.42 13.44 9.27
CA PRO A 46 10.87 13.52 9.42
C PRO A 46 11.40 12.34 10.26
N PRO A 47 12.36 11.57 9.74
CA PRO A 47 12.81 10.36 10.41
C PRO A 47 13.78 10.71 11.55
N LYS A 48 13.65 10.03 12.70
CA LYS A 48 14.61 10.16 13.83
C LYS A 48 15.90 9.35 13.63
N LYS A 49 15.90 8.39 12.71
CA LYS A 49 17.01 7.49 12.36
C LYS A 49 17.07 7.31 10.85
N SER A 50 18.11 6.69 10.30
CA SER A 50 18.21 6.41 8.86
C SER A 50 16.99 5.63 8.36
N ASP A 51 16.28 6.18 7.38
CA ASP A 51 15.07 5.63 6.76
C ASP A 51 15.32 5.14 5.32
N LYS A 52 16.58 4.88 4.95
CA LYS A 52 17.00 4.50 3.59
C LYS A 52 16.14 3.38 2.99
N ARG A 53 15.82 2.35 3.79
CA ARG A 53 14.97 1.23 3.36
C ARG A 53 13.56 1.70 2.96
N PHE A 54 12.94 2.55 3.79
CA PHE A 54 11.60 3.07 3.51
C PHE A 54 11.61 4.03 2.33
N LYS A 55 12.64 4.88 2.19
CA LYS A 55 12.83 5.74 1.01
C LYS A 55 12.89 4.93 -0.28
N ASN A 56 13.71 3.87 -0.32
CA ASN A 56 13.81 3.01 -1.49
C ASN A 56 12.48 2.33 -1.81
N PHE A 57 11.78 1.84 -0.79
CA PHE A 57 10.45 1.23 -0.94
C PHE A 57 9.43 2.21 -1.53
N ARG A 58 9.31 3.42 -0.97
CA ARG A 58 8.37 4.43 -1.47
C ARG A 58 8.74 4.90 -2.88
N LYS A 59 10.02 5.05 -3.18
CA LYS A 59 10.50 5.42 -4.51
C LYS A 59 10.06 4.40 -5.56
N LEU A 60 10.19 3.10 -5.29
CA LEU A 60 9.70 2.04 -6.17
C LEU A 60 8.19 2.19 -6.42
N PHE A 61 7.40 2.40 -5.37
CA PHE A 61 5.95 2.57 -5.51
C PHE A 61 5.55 3.86 -6.26
N GLN A 62 6.34 4.93 -6.14
CA GLN A 62 6.17 6.17 -6.91
C GLN A 62 6.50 5.95 -8.39
N GLU A 63 7.60 5.25 -8.69
CA GLU A 63 7.98 4.89 -10.07
C GLU A 63 6.92 4.01 -10.74
N MET A 64 6.28 3.13 -9.98
CA MET A 64 5.12 2.33 -10.40
C MET A 64 3.81 3.13 -10.48
N LYS A 65 3.82 4.42 -10.15
CA LYS A 65 2.65 5.33 -10.13
C LYS A 65 1.53 4.90 -9.17
N ILE A 66 1.87 4.11 -8.15
CA ILE A 66 0.94 3.60 -7.15
C ILE A 66 0.66 4.66 -6.07
N VAL A 67 1.72 5.34 -5.61
CA VAL A 67 1.64 6.29 -4.49
C VAL A 67 2.10 7.69 -4.92
N ARG A 68 1.61 8.71 -4.21
CA ARG A 68 2.05 10.11 -4.30
C ARG A 68 2.29 10.70 -2.92
N GLU A 69 2.99 11.83 -2.82
CA GLU A 69 3.20 12.48 -1.52
C GLU A 69 1.94 13.24 -1.08
N LEU A 70 1.64 13.17 0.22
CA LEU A 70 0.56 13.96 0.82
C LEU A 70 0.91 15.46 0.74
N GLY A 71 -0.07 16.28 0.37
CA GLY A 71 0.12 17.72 0.16
C GLY A 71 0.19 18.12 -1.32
N GLU A 72 0.34 17.14 -2.21
CA GLU A 72 0.02 17.32 -3.62
C GLU A 72 -1.50 17.56 -3.82
N LYS A 73 -1.87 17.96 -5.03
CA LYS A 73 -3.29 18.12 -5.40
C LYS A 73 -4.04 16.81 -5.19
N LEU A 74 -5.22 16.90 -4.57
CA LEU A 74 -6.11 15.76 -4.44
C LEU A 74 -6.63 15.36 -5.83
N GLU A 75 -6.25 14.16 -6.27
CA GLU A 75 -6.56 13.61 -7.57
C GLU A 75 -7.05 12.18 -7.44
N ASN A 76 -7.87 11.77 -8.41
CA ASN A 76 -8.32 10.40 -8.52
C ASN A 76 -7.54 9.74 -9.67
N TRP A 77 -6.76 8.71 -9.36
CA TRP A 77 -6.04 7.88 -10.32
C TRP A 77 -6.19 6.41 -9.92
N ASN A 78 -6.06 5.55 -10.91
CA ASN A 78 -6.00 4.12 -10.70
C ASN A 78 -4.68 3.59 -11.28
N TYR A 79 -4.31 2.40 -10.82
CA TYR A 79 -3.13 1.66 -11.26
C TYR A 79 -3.45 0.16 -11.28
N GLU A 80 -2.60 -0.62 -11.93
CA GLU A 80 -2.71 -2.07 -11.91
C GLU A 80 -2.51 -2.60 -10.48
N LYS A 81 -3.49 -3.38 -10.00
CA LYS A 81 -3.47 -3.90 -8.62
C LYS A 81 -2.22 -4.74 -8.40
N LEU A 82 -1.48 -4.41 -7.34
CA LEU A 82 -0.21 -5.08 -7.04
C LEU A 82 -0.44 -6.39 -6.26
N ASP A 83 -0.96 -7.41 -6.93
CA ASP A 83 -1.27 -8.73 -6.34
C ASP A 83 -0.06 -9.69 -6.36
N GLU A 84 0.99 -9.27 -5.67
CA GLU A 84 2.23 -10.02 -5.55
C GLU A 84 2.03 -11.35 -4.82
N THR A 85 1.07 -11.41 -3.89
CA THR A 85 0.75 -12.64 -3.16
C THR A 85 0.27 -13.73 -4.10
N ASN A 86 -0.74 -13.46 -4.94
CA ASN A 86 -1.21 -14.46 -5.91
C ASN A 86 -0.16 -14.74 -6.99
N ARG A 87 0.57 -13.72 -7.46
CA ARG A 87 1.65 -13.90 -8.43
C ARG A 87 2.72 -14.88 -7.93
N VAL A 88 3.23 -14.65 -6.72
CA VAL A 88 4.26 -15.51 -6.12
C VAL A 88 3.69 -16.90 -5.79
N ALA A 89 2.46 -16.97 -5.29
CA ALA A 89 1.81 -18.25 -5.01
C ALA A 89 1.70 -19.13 -6.27
N ASN A 90 1.33 -18.57 -7.42
CA ASN A 90 1.26 -19.30 -8.68
C ASN A 90 2.65 -19.78 -9.14
N ILE A 91 3.66 -18.92 -9.07
CA ILE A 91 5.06 -19.31 -9.40
C ILE A 91 5.53 -20.47 -8.51
N ILE A 92 5.17 -20.44 -7.22
CA ILE A 92 5.51 -21.52 -6.30
C ILE A 92 4.79 -22.81 -6.69
N LYS A 93 3.47 -22.77 -6.94
CA LYS A 93 2.67 -23.94 -7.37
C LYS A 93 3.26 -24.61 -8.61
N ASP A 94 3.58 -23.81 -9.64
CA ASP A 94 4.17 -24.30 -10.88
C ASP A 94 5.52 -25.02 -10.63
N LYS A 95 6.33 -24.49 -9.71
CA LYS A 95 7.64 -25.07 -9.36
C LYS A 95 7.55 -26.35 -8.54
N ILE A 96 6.51 -26.49 -7.72
CA ILE A 96 6.32 -27.65 -6.83
C ILE A 96 5.35 -28.71 -7.42
N GLN A 97 4.90 -28.54 -8.67
CA GLN A 97 3.99 -29.43 -9.38
C GLN A 97 2.69 -29.75 -8.60
N LEU A 98 2.12 -28.72 -7.94
CA LEU A 98 0.77 -28.78 -7.37
C LEU A 98 -0.28 -28.28 -8.36
#